data_AF-A0A257RQT3-F1
#
_entry.id   AF-A0A257RQT3-F1
#
_cell.length_a   1.000
_cell.length_b   1.000
_cell.length_c   1.000
_cell.angle_alpha   90.00
_cell.angle_beta   90.00
_cell.angle_gamma   90.00
#
_symmetry.space_group_name_H-M   'P 1'
#
loop_
_entity.id
_entity.type
_entity.pdbx_description
1 polymer ?
#
loop_
_entity_poly.entity_id
_entity_poly.type
_entity_poly.pdbx_seq_one_letter_code
_entity_poly.pdbx_strand_id
1 'polypeptide(L)'
;MSPVSTDSVPNEPAGGGLRRSPRRRPVRVPRPAAVQLPLFPEQVTLTRIRPELNERRFYQIEIMADLFGAVVLARRWGRIGRSCRMRLEPYADFGSALNALATLARRKRQRGYQDQHAI
;
A
#
# COMPACT_ATOMS: atom_id res chain seq x y z
N MET A 1 36.90 4.09 60.11
CA MET A 1 36.98 5.37 59.37
C MET A 1 38.05 5.21 58.32
N SER A 2 37.66 5.26 57.04
CA SER A 2 38.51 5.15 55.83
C SER A 2 39.53 6.32 55.76
N PRO A 3 40.55 6.39 54.85
CA PRO A 3 40.42 6.12 53.40
C PRO A 3 41.70 5.68 52.62
N VAL A 4 41.51 5.59 51.30
CA VAL A 4 42.39 6.06 50.20
C VAL A 4 42.99 5.00 49.26
N SER A 5 42.69 5.25 47.99
CA SER A 5 42.99 4.54 46.74
C SER A 5 44.45 4.65 46.31
N THR A 6 44.76 3.87 45.26
CA THR A 6 45.62 4.17 44.08
C THR A 6 46.70 3.08 43.94
N ASP A 7 46.47 2.06 43.11
CA ASP A 7 46.66 1.99 41.64
C ASP A 7 48.01 1.35 41.30
N SER A 8 47.98 0.28 40.53
CA SER A 8 49.14 -0.37 39.92
C SER A 8 48.65 -1.08 38.66
N VAL A 9 48.74 -0.33 37.57
CA VAL A 9 48.67 -0.76 36.16
C VAL A 9 50.12 -0.94 35.68
N PRO A 10 50.45 -1.56 34.51
CA PRO A 10 49.84 -2.63 33.69
C PRO A 10 50.83 -3.80 33.47
N ASN A 11 50.44 -4.84 32.70
CA ASN A 11 51.32 -5.30 31.62
C ASN A 11 50.53 -5.96 30.47
N GLU A 12 50.67 -5.40 29.26
CA GLU A 12 50.27 -6.03 27.99
C GLU A 12 51.19 -7.21 27.66
N PRO A 13 50.75 -8.13 26.78
CA PRO A 13 51.46 -8.12 25.51
C PRO A 13 50.57 -8.25 24.27
N ALA A 14 50.86 -7.36 23.34
CA ALA A 14 50.93 -7.51 21.88
C ALA A 14 50.61 -8.89 21.28
N GLY A 15 49.70 -8.89 20.29
CA GLY A 15 49.48 -10.04 19.41
C GLY A 15 48.57 -9.71 18.23
N GLY A 16 49.14 -9.06 17.21
CA GLY A 16 48.45 -8.68 15.98
C GLY A 16 47.85 -9.85 15.21
N GLY A 17 46.70 -9.59 14.60
CA GLY A 17 46.07 -10.46 13.62
C GLY A 17 45.00 -9.69 12.87
N LEU A 18 45.40 -8.93 11.84
CA LEU A 18 44.45 -8.37 10.88
C LEU A 18 43.72 -9.53 10.20
N ARG A 19 42.55 -9.88 10.73
CA ARG A 19 41.61 -10.81 10.10
C ARG A 19 41.19 -10.18 8.78
N ARG A 20 41.69 -10.70 7.66
CA ARG A 20 41.25 -10.27 6.32
C ARG A 20 39.77 -10.61 6.18
N SER A 21 38.92 -9.60 6.32
CA SER A 21 37.48 -9.73 6.08
C SER A 21 37.25 -10.31 4.67
N PRO A 22 36.45 -11.36 4.51
CA PRO A 22 36.17 -11.91 3.18
C PRO A 22 35.48 -10.83 2.36
N ARG A 23 35.98 -10.60 1.13
CA ARG A 23 35.33 -9.69 0.17
C ARG A 23 33.88 -10.15 -0.02
N ARG A 24 32.93 -9.36 0.48
CA ARG A 24 31.50 -9.61 0.31
C ARG A 24 31.23 -9.64 -1.19
N ARG A 25 30.81 -10.80 -1.72
CA ARG A 25 30.32 -10.89 -3.09
C ARG A 25 29.15 -9.92 -3.22
N PRO A 26 29.10 -9.05 -4.24
CA PRO A 26 27.96 -8.18 -4.43
C PRO A 26 26.73 -9.07 -4.62
N VAL A 27 25.74 -8.91 -3.73
CA VAL A 27 24.45 -9.57 -3.86
C VAL A 27 23.87 -9.15 -5.20
N ARG A 28 23.62 -10.10 -6.10
CA ARG A 28 22.84 -9.82 -7.32
C ARG A 28 21.44 -9.43 -6.85
N VAL A 29 21.17 -8.14 -6.79
CA VAL A 29 19.81 -7.63 -6.61
C VAL A 29 19.03 -8.12 -7.83
N PRO A 30 18.01 -8.97 -7.69
CA PRO A 30 17.20 -9.36 -8.82
C PRO A 30 16.65 -8.09 -9.45
N ARG A 31 16.83 -7.95 -10.77
CA ARG A 31 16.23 -6.86 -11.54
C ARG A 31 14.75 -6.85 -11.17
N PRO A 32 14.19 -5.73 -10.67
CA PRO A 32 12.77 -5.70 -10.33
C PRO A 32 12.03 -6.18 -11.58
N ALA A 33 11.27 -7.27 -11.43
CA ALA A 33 10.41 -7.78 -12.50
C ALA A 33 9.64 -6.59 -13.04
N ALA A 34 9.61 -6.43 -14.37
CA ALA A 34 9.00 -5.27 -15.01
C ALA A 34 7.65 -4.99 -14.34
N VAL A 35 7.55 -3.84 -13.66
CA VAL A 35 6.30 -3.43 -13.02
C VAL A 35 5.34 -3.18 -14.16
N GLN A 36 4.47 -4.16 -14.41
CA GLN A 36 3.42 -4.04 -15.39
C GLN A 36 2.41 -3.06 -14.79
N LEU A 37 2.57 -1.78 -15.12
CA LEU A 37 1.63 -0.74 -14.75
C LEU A 37 0.32 -1.06 -15.49
N PRO A 38 -0.81 -1.24 -14.77
CA PRO A 38 -2.06 -1.57 -15.44
C PRO A 38 -2.44 -0.39 -16.34
N LEU A 39 -2.51 -0.65 -17.65
CA LEU A 39 -2.92 0.34 -18.67
C LEU A 39 -4.36 0.83 -18.46
N PHE A 40 -5.16 0.06 -17.69
CA PHE A 40 -6.52 0.39 -17.32
C PHE A 40 -6.65 0.42 -15.80
N PRO A 41 -7.25 1.46 -15.21
CA PRO A 41 -7.43 1.52 -13.77
C PRO A 41 -8.42 0.44 -13.32
N GLU A 42 -7.90 -0.61 -12.70
CA GLU A 42 -8.69 -1.68 -12.07
C GLU A 42 -9.41 -1.20 -10.81
N GLN A 43 -9.04 -0.02 -10.32
CA GLN A 43 -9.62 0.65 -9.18
C GLN A 43 -9.91 2.12 -9.47
N VAL A 44 -11.01 2.62 -8.92
CA VAL A 44 -11.40 4.04 -8.94
C VAL A 44 -11.84 4.43 -7.55
N THR A 45 -11.16 5.43 -6.99
CA THR A 45 -11.53 6.05 -5.71
C THR A 45 -12.13 7.42 -5.98
N LEU A 46 -13.34 7.63 -5.49
CA LEU A 46 -14.05 8.89 -5.63
C LEU A 46 -14.38 9.48 -4.26
N THR A 47 -14.32 10.79 -4.14
CA THR A 47 -14.72 11.51 -2.92
C THR A 47 -15.76 12.56 -3.22
N ARG A 48 -16.60 12.84 -2.22
CA ARG A 48 -17.50 14.00 -2.24
C ARG A 48 -17.34 14.72 -0.92
N ILE A 49 -16.77 15.92 -0.99
CA ILE A 49 -16.52 16.78 0.16
C ILE A 49 -17.28 18.09 -0.06
N ARG A 50 -18.25 18.37 0.82
CA ARG A 50 -19.03 19.61 0.87
C ARG A 50 -18.98 20.15 2.30
N PRO A 51 -18.02 21.05 2.61
CA PRO A 51 -17.85 21.60 3.95
C PRO A 51 -19.13 22.23 4.50
N GLU A 52 -19.87 22.94 3.65
CA GLU A 52 -21.12 23.63 3.96
C GLU A 52 -22.27 22.70 4.38
N LEU A 53 -22.19 21.41 4.05
CA LEU A 53 -23.19 20.40 4.42
C LEU A 53 -22.65 19.36 5.43
N ASN A 54 -21.45 19.57 5.99
CA ASN A 54 -20.72 18.57 6.79
C ASN A 54 -20.70 17.19 6.11
N GLU A 55 -20.52 17.19 4.78
CA GLU A 55 -20.51 15.97 3.99
C GLU A 55 -19.09 15.62 3.58
N ARG A 56 -18.64 14.46 4.04
CA ARG A 56 -17.34 13.89 3.69
C ARG A 56 -17.53 12.41 3.41
N ARG A 57 -17.78 12.06 2.15
CA ARG A 57 -18.04 10.69 1.72
C ARG A 57 -16.99 10.21 0.74
N PHE A 58 -16.76 8.90 0.74
CA PHE A 58 -15.96 8.23 -0.27
C PHE A 58 -16.76 7.12 -0.94
N TYR A 59 -16.34 6.78 -2.15
CA TYR A 59 -16.85 5.68 -2.94
C TYR A 59 -15.67 5.06 -3.69
N GLN A 60 -15.29 3.84 -3.34
CA GLN A 60 -14.22 3.09 -3.96
C GLN A 60 -14.81 1.91 -4.72
N ILE A 61 -14.35 1.72 -5.94
CA ILE A 61 -14.72 0.63 -6.84
C ILE A 61 -13.43 -0.06 -7.25
N GLU A 62 -13.37 -1.38 -7.16
CA GLU A 62 -12.15 -2.15 -7.42
C GLU A 62 -12.53 -3.49 -8.05
N ILE A 63 -11.82 -3.90 -9.08
CA ILE A 63 -11.91 -5.22 -9.68
C ILE A 63 -10.85 -6.09 -9.00
N MET A 64 -11.26 -7.25 -8.51
CA MET A 64 -10.40 -8.21 -7.85
C MET A 64 -10.64 -9.59 -8.45
N ALA A 65 -9.61 -10.45 -8.41
CA ALA A 65 -9.81 -11.88 -8.58
C ALA A 65 -10.07 -12.52 -7.22
N ASP A 66 -11.03 -13.44 -7.14
CA ASP A 66 -11.22 -14.26 -5.95
C ASP A 66 -10.22 -15.44 -5.89
N LEU A 67 -10.28 -16.23 -4.82
CA LEU A 67 -9.39 -17.39 -4.62
C LEU A 67 -9.54 -18.48 -5.70
N PHE A 68 -10.64 -18.47 -6.46
CA PHE A 68 -10.95 -19.44 -7.51
C PHE A 68 -10.80 -18.83 -8.91
N GLY A 69 -10.27 -17.61 -9.02
CA GLY A 69 -10.08 -16.91 -10.29
C GLY A 69 -11.34 -16.26 -10.86
N ALA A 70 -12.45 -16.20 -10.11
CA ALA A 70 -13.62 -15.45 -10.53
C ALA A 70 -13.36 -13.94 -10.40
N VAL A 71 -13.90 -13.17 -11.34
CA VAL A 71 -13.79 -11.71 -11.34
C VAL A 71 -14.86 -11.13 -10.43
N VAL A 72 -14.45 -10.30 -9.47
CA VAL A 72 -15.34 -9.68 -8.49
C VAL A 72 -15.15 -8.17 -8.50
N LEU A 73 -16.26 -7.43 -8.61
CA LEU A 73 -16.29 -6.00 -8.41
C LEU A 73 -16.59 -5.69 -6.95
N ALA A 74 -15.57 -5.24 -6.22
CA ALA A 74 -15.70 -4.74 -4.86
C ALA A 74 -16.10 -3.26 -4.87
N ARG A 75 -17.17 -2.94 -4.15
CA ARG A 75 -17.63 -1.56 -3.92
C ARG A 75 -17.56 -1.25 -2.45
N ARG A 76 -16.80 -0.22 -2.07
CA ARG A 76 -16.68 0.27 -0.69
C ARG A 76 -17.21 1.70 -0.63
N TRP A 77 -18.03 2.02 0.37
CA TRP A 77 -18.56 3.37 0.53
C TRP A 77 -18.87 3.72 1.98
N GLY A 78 -18.76 5.00 2.31
CA GLY A 78 -19.02 5.46 3.66
C GLY A 78 -18.68 6.92 3.86
N ARG A 79 -18.76 7.37 5.11
CA ARG A 79 -18.17 8.64 5.53
C ARG A 79 -16.67 8.43 5.77
N ILE A 80 -15.87 9.41 5.38
CA ILE A 80 -14.41 9.38 5.62
C ILE A 80 -14.17 9.43 7.13
N GLY A 81 -13.32 8.54 7.66
CA GLY A 81 -13.00 8.45 9.09
C GLY A 81 -14.02 7.69 9.96
N ARG A 82 -14.95 6.94 9.35
CA ARG A 82 -15.95 6.10 10.04
C ARG A 82 -16.03 4.71 9.41
N SER A 83 -16.81 3.82 10.01
CA SER A 83 -17.15 2.51 9.44
C SER A 83 -17.73 2.67 8.03
N CYS A 84 -17.26 1.84 7.11
CA CYS A 84 -17.74 1.80 5.74
C CYS A 84 -18.55 0.54 5.48
N ARG A 85 -19.33 0.55 4.40
CA ARG A 85 -20.02 -0.62 3.87
C ARG A 85 -19.26 -1.13 2.66
N MET A 86 -19.35 -2.43 2.44
CA MET A 86 -18.78 -3.10 1.28
C MET A 86 -19.84 -3.97 0.60
N ARG A 87 -19.76 -4.08 -0.72
CA ARG A 87 -20.53 -5.06 -1.50
C ARG A 87 -19.66 -5.63 -2.61
N LEU A 88 -19.63 -6.94 -2.68
CA LEU A 88 -19.00 -7.72 -3.73
C LEU A 88 -20.06 -8.09 -4.77
N GLU A 89 -19.71 -8.01 -6.04
CA GLU A 89 -20.56 -8.41 -7.14
C GLU A 89 -19.72 -9.24 -8.13
N PRO A 90 -20.00 -10.54 -8.30
CA PRO A 90 -19.26 -11.38 -9.23
C PRO A 90 -19.64 -11.04 -10.68
N TYR A 91 -18.67 -11.18 -11.59
CA TYR A 91 -18.80 -10.97 -13.03
C TYR A 91 -18.22 -12.16 -13.78
N ALA A 92 -18.71 -12.39 -15.00
CA ALA A 92 -18.28 -13.52 -15.83
C ALA A 92 -16.84 -13.35 -16.35
N ASP A 93 -16.40 -12.11 -16.56
CA ASP A 93 -15.12 -11.79 -17.16
C ASP A 93 -14.62 -10.41 -16.71
N PHE A 94 -13.34 -10.14 -16.95
CA PHE A 94 -12.70 -8.88 -16.57
C PHE A 94 -13.27 -7.69 -17.34
N GLY A 95 -13.63 -7.86 -18.61
CA GLY A 95 -14.19 -6.81 -19.45
C GLY A 95 -15.57 -6.35 -18.98
N SER A 96 -16.45 -7.29 -18.60
CA SER A 96 -17.75 -6.96 -18.02
C SER A 96 -17.63 -6.24 -16.68
N ALA A 97 -16.68 -6.63 -15.82
CA ALA A 97 -16.37 -5.92 -14.58
C ALA A 97 -15.83 -4.50 -14.85
N LEU A 98 -14.96 -4.33 -15.85
CA LEU A 98 -14.42 -3.03 -16.25
C LEU A 98 -15.51 -2.09 -16.78
N ASN A 99 -16.41 -2.60 -17.61
CA ASN A 99 -17.57 -1.86 -18.09
C ASN A 99 -18.50 -1.42 -16.94
N ALA A 100 -18.73 -2.30 -15.96
CA ALA A 100 -19.52 -2.00 -14.79
C ALA A 100 -18.85 -0.93 -13.90
N LEU A 101 -17.54 -1.05 -13.67
CA LEU A 101 -16.73 -0.06 -12.96
C LEU A 101 -16.83 1.31 -13.64
N ALA A 102 -16.59 1.38 -14.94
CA ALA A 102 -16.65 2.63 -15.71
C ALA A 102 -18.04 3.28 -15.64
N THR A 103 -19.09 2.46 -15.77
CA THR A 103 -20.49 2.91 -15.69
C THR A 103 -20.81 3.46 -14.30
N LEU A 104 -20.42 2.77 -13.24
CA LEU A 104 -20.61 3.22 -11.85
C LEU A 104 -19.83 4.50 -11.55
N ALA A 105 -18.57 4.57 -11.98
CA ALA A 105 -17.74 5.76 -11.81
C ALA A 105 -18.37 6.97 -12.49
N ARG A 106 -18.80 6.84 -13.76
CA ARG A 106 -19.50 7.91 -14.49
C ARG A 106 -20.78 8.37 -13.77
N ARG A 107 -21.61 7.43 -13.32
CA ARG A 107 -22.84 7.75 -12.56
C ARG A 107 -22.54 8.48 -11.24
N LYS A 108 -21.43 8.16 -10.57
CA LYS A 108 -21.02 8.82 -9.32
C LYS A 108 -20.43 10.21 -9.57
N ARG A 109 -19.65 10.37 -10.62
CA ARG A 109 -19.16 11.69 -11.08
C ARG A 109 -20.31 12.66 -11.34
N GLN A 110 -21.36 12.21 -12.02
CA GLN A 110 -22.60 12.99 -12.23
C GLN A 110 -23.31 13.40 -10.92
N ARG A 111 -23.09 12.68 -9.81
CA ARG A 111 -23.64 13.02 -8.48
C ARG A 111 -22.73 13.94 -7.66
N GLY A 112 -21.70 14.50 -8.29
CA GLY A 112 -20.73 15.40 -7.68
C GLY A 112 -19.63 14.70 -6.88
N TYR A 113 -19.37 13.42 -7.16
CA TYR A 113 -18.14 12.78 -6.68
C TYR A 113 -16.98 13.14 -7.62
N GLN A 114 -15.79 13.33 -7.08
CA GLN A 114 -14.57 13.68 -7.81
C GLN A 114 -13.52 12.58 -7.66
N ASP A 115 -12.70 12.37 -8.68
CA ASP A 115 -11.62 11.39 -8.67
C ASP A 115 -10.56 11.75 -7.62
N GLN A 116 -10.32 10.83 -6.69
CA GLN A 116 -9.23 10.93 -5.72
C GLN A 116 -8.01 10.23 -6.33
N HIS A 117 -7.14 11.00 -6.97
CA HIS A 117 -5.83 10.49 -7.37
C HIS A 117 -5.04 10.14 -6.10
N ALA A 118 -4.74 8.86 -5.91
CA ALA A 118 -3.67 8.47 -4.99
C ALA A 118 -2.34 8.89 -5.64
N ILE A 119 -1.59 9.74 -4.93
CA ILE A 119 -0.23 10.18 -5.29
C ILE A 119 0.73 9.01 -5.11
#